data_AF-A0AAD5JGZ6-F1
#
_entry.id   AF-A0AAD5JGZ6-F1
#
_cell.length_a   1.000
_cell.length_b   1.000
_cell.length_c   1.000
_cell.angle_alpha   90.00
_cell.angle_beta   90.00
_cell.angle_gamma   90.00
#
_symmetry.space_group_name_H-M   'P 1'
#
loop_
_entity.id
_entity.type
_entity.pdbx_description
1 polymer ?
#
loop_
_entity_poly.entity_id
_entity_poly.type
_entity_poly.pdbx_seq_one_letter_code
_entity_poly.pdbx_strand_id
1 'polypeptide(L)'
;MYRKIYRGDFKCPPWFSSEARRLVTKLLDPNPSTRINIAKIMDSSWFKKSIPKKMKSNKEIEFETGDKSKQPEILNAFHIISLSEGFDLSPLFEEKKREEKEELRFATTRPASSVISRLEEAGGGGEVHREEE
;
A
#
# COMPACT_ATOMS: atom_id res chain seq x y z
N MET A 1 20.10 12.70 10.12
CA MET A 1 18.94 12.64 9.20
C MET A 1 18.65 13.99 8.53
N TYR A 2 18.35 15.04 9.30
CA TYR A 2 18.01 16.38 8.77
C TYR A 2 18.98 16.98 7.75
N ARG A 3 20.29 16.77 7.94
CA ARG A 3 21.32 17.19 6.98
C ARG A 3 21.11 16.60 5.57
N LYS A 4 20.66 15.34 5.48
CA LYS A 4 20.38 14.68 4.20
C LYS A 4 19.11 15.23 3.56
N ILE A 5 18.09 15.53 4.37
CA ILE A 5 16.82 16.13 3.91
C ILE A 5 17.07 17.52 3.35
N TYR A 6 17.80 18.37 4.08
CA TYR A 6 18.12 19.73 3.64
C TYR A 6 18.94 19.77 2.35
N ARG A 7 19.80 18.76 2.12
CA ARG A 7 20.59 18.62 0.89
C ARG A 7 19.86 17.91 -0.25
N GLY A 8 18.74 17.23 0.02
CA GLY A 8 18.10 16.33 -0.94
C GLY A 8 18.95 15.09 -1.25
N ASP A 9 19.74 14.60 -0.29
CA ASP A 9 20.63 13.45 -0.48
C ASP A 9 19.84 12.13 -0.41
N PHE A 10 19.38 11.64 -1.56
CA PHE A 10 18.74 10.33 -1.72
C PHE A 10 19.42 9.52 -2.84
N LYS A 11 19.17 8.20 -2.84
CA LYS A 11 19.57 7.31 -3.93
C LYS A 11 18.35 6.58 -4.44
N CYS A 12 18.13 6.60 -5.76
CA CYS A 12 17.11 5.77 -6.37
C CYS A 12 17.62 4.33 -6.52
N PRO A 13 16.79 3.32 -6.21
CA PRO A 13 17.12 1.93 -6.47
C PRO A 13 17.44 1.63 -7.94
N PRO A 14 18.17 0.53 -8.24
CA PRO A 14 18.51 0.16 -9.61
C PRO A 14 17.29 -0.22 -10.46
N TRP A 15 16.23 -0.76 -9.84
CA TRP A 15 14.97 -1.11 -10.53
C TRP A 15 14.08 0.09 -10.88
N PHE A 16 14.47 1.32 -10.51
CA PHE A 16 13.75 2.51 -10.97
C PHE A 16 13.95 2.73 -12.47
N SER A 17 12.84 2.94 -13.17
CA SER A 17 12.89 3.43 -14.55
C SER A 17 13.56 4.81 -14.61
N SER A 18 14.13 5.14 -15.76
CA SER A 18 14.71 6.47 -16.04
C SER A 18 13.73 7.61 -15.75
N GLU A 19 12.47 7.43 -16.14
CA GLU A 19 11.41 8.42 -15.99
C GLU A 19 11.03 8.58 -14.52
N ALA A 20 10.96 7.47 -13.77
CA ALA A 20 10.69 7.48 -12.32
C ALA A 20 11.77 8.24 -11.56
N ARG A 21 13.05 7.92 -11.84
CA ARG A 21 14.21 8.56 -11.22
C ARG A 21 14.22 10.06 -11.50
N ARG A 22 13.93 10.46 -12.73
CA ARG A 22 13.84 11.88 -13.13
C ARG A 22 12.70 12.60 -12.40
N LEU A 23 11.53 11.98 -12.27
CA LEU A 23 10.39 12.59 -11.58
C LEU A 23 10.67 12.76 -10.08
N VAL A 24 11.15 11.71 -9.41
CA VAL A 24 11.48 11.77 -7.98
C VAL A 24 12.55 12.82 -7.67
N THR A 25 13.53 12.98 -8.55
CA THR A 25 14.57 14.02 -8.38
C THR A 25 13.98 15.43 -8.39
N LYS A 26 13.00 15.71 -9.25
CA LYS A 26 12.34 17.02 -9.30
C LYS A 26 11.33 17.22 -8.17
N LEU A 27 10.76 16.12 -7.65
CA LEU A 27 9.82 16.13 -6.54
C LEU A 27 10.51 16.39 -5.20
N LEU A 28 11.68 15.78 -4.99
CA LEU A 28 12.48 15.88 -3.77
C LEU A 28 13.50 17.04 -3.82
N ASP A 29 13.25 18.05 -4.66
CA ASP A 29 14.06 19.26 -4.69
C ASP A 29 13.92 20.03 -3.34
N PRO A 30 15.02 20.27 -2.62
CA PRO A 30 15.00 21.02 -1.36
C PRO A 30 14.47 22.44 -1.52
N ASN A 31 14.69 23.06 -2.67
CA ASN A 31 14.24 24.42 -2.94
C ASN A 31 12.78 24.41 -3.43
N PRO A 32 11.82 25.01 -2.69
CA PRO A 32 10.41 25.00 -3.07
C PRO A 32 10.12 25.77 -4.36
N SER A 33 10.96 26.73 -4.74
CA SER A 33 10.76 27.52 -5.97
C SER A 33 11.11 26.74 -7.25
N THR A 34 12.02 25.78 -7.16
CA THR A 34 12.45 24.92 -8.28
C THR A 34 11.79 23.54 -8.26
N ARG A 35 11.18 23.16 -7.13
CA ARG A 35 10.39 21.93 -6.99
C ARG A 35 9.30 21.85 -8.04
N ILE A 36 9.12 20.66 -8.61
CA ILE A 36 8.06 20.41 -9.60
C ILE A 36 6.68 20.68 -9.00
N ASN A 37 5.81 21.36 -9.78
CA ASN A 37 4.43 21.61 -9.39
C ASN A 37 3.53 20.43 -9.80
N ILE A 38 2.32 20.38 -9.23
CA ILE A 38 1.37 19.29 -9.50
C ILE A 38 1.00 19.17 -10.98
N ALA A 39 0.81 20.31 -11.67
CA ALA A 39 0.52 20.33 -13.11
C ALA A 39 1.60 19.61 -13.92
N LYS A 40 2.88 19.91 -13.67
CA LYS A 40 4.02 19.25 -14.33
C LYS A 40 4.17 17.78 -13.95
N ILE A 41 3.75 17.38 -12.73
CA ILE A 41 3.70 15.96 -12.34
C ILE A 41 2.66 15.21 -13.18
N MET A 42 1.44 15.76 -13.26
CA MET A 42 0.36 15.19 -14.07
C MET A 42 0.73 15.13 -15.55
N ASP A 43 1.54 16.07 -16.02
CA ASP A 43 2.05 16.07 -17.38
C ASP A 43 3.19 15.11 -17.67
N SER A 44 3.80 14.53 -16.63
CA SER A 44 4.95 13.65 -16.80
C SER A 44 4.58 12.34 -17.50
N SER A 45 5.48 11.87 -18.36
CA SER A 45 5.31 10.59 -19.08
C SER A 45 5.18 9.40 -18.13
N TRP A 46 5.87 9.44 -16.98
CA TRP A 46 5.78 8.41 -15.95
C TRP A 46 4.36 8.32 -15.37
N PHE A 47 3.75 9.45 -15.03
CA PHE A 47 2.39 9.51 -14.48
C PHE A 47 1.32 9.16 -15.53
N LYS A 48 1.46 9.67 -16.75
CA LYS A 48 0.52 9.38 -17.86
C LYS A 48 0.55 7.90 -18.29
N LYS A 49 1.65 7.18 -18.07
CA LYS A 49 1.80 5.75 -18.38
C LYS A 49 1.07 4.85 -17.37
N SER A 50 0.94 5.28 -16.12
CA SER A 50 0.32 4.49 -15.05
C SER A 50 -1.20 4.64 -14.96
N ILE A 51 -1.80 5.63 -15.61
CA ILE A 51 -3.25 5.81 -15.62
C ILE A 51 -3.87 4.87 -16.68
N PRO A 52 -4.71 3.90 -16.29
CA PRO A 52 -5.47 3.08 -17.23
C PRO A 52 -6.29 4.00 -18.14
N LYS A 53 -6.31 3.77 -19.46
CA LYS A 53 -7.04 4.61 -20.43
C LYS A 53 -8.52 4.82 -20.06
N LYS A 54 -9.12 3.92 -19.27
CA LYS A 54 -10.49 4.02 -18.75
C LYS A 54 -10.73 5.21 -17.78
N MET A 55 -9.69 5.73 -17.12
CA MET A 55 -9.80 6.93 -16.25
C MET A 55 -9.75 8.25 -17.03
N LYS A 56 -9.51 8.22 -18.36
CA LYS A 56 -9.54 9.41 -19.22
C LYS A 56 -10.95 9.75 -19.73
N SER A 57 -12.01 9.14 -19.20
CA SER A 57 -13.34 9.70 -19.39
C SER A 57 -13.36 11.04 -18.64
N ASN A 58 -13.50 12.15 -19.37
CA ASN A 58 -13.80 13.47 -18.82
C ASN A 58 -14.96 13.36 -17.82
N LYS A 59 -14.63 13.15 -16.55
CA LYS A 59 -15.39 13.71 -15.46
C LYS A 59 -14.44 14.69 -14.83
N GLU A 60 -14.60 15.93 -15.26
CA GLU A 60 -14.23 17.07 -14.43
C GLU A 60 -14.69 16.72 -13.01
N ILE A 61 -13.74 16.65 -12.07
CA ILE A 61 -14.09 16.54 -10.65
C ILE A 61 -14.62 17.92 -10.30
N GLU A 62 -15.89 18.17 -10.62
CA GLU A 62 -16.65 19.27 -10.08
C GLU A 62 -16.68 19.05 -8.56
N PHE A 63 -15.98 19.91 -7.84
CA PHE A 63 -16.08 20.00 -6.40
C PHE A 63 -17.40 20.70 -6.10
N GLU A 64 -18.52 19.99 -6.24
CA GLU A 64 -19.84 20.51 -5.92
C GLU A 64 -19.97 20.66 -4.40
N THR A 65 -19.82 21.91 -3.94
CA THR A 65 -20.29 22.37 -2.64
C THR A 65 -21.82 22.32 -2.64
N GLY A 66 -22.43 21.28 -2.03
CA GLY A 66 -23.89 21.21 -1.92
C GLY A 66 -24.47 19.93 -1.30
N ASP A 67 -24.45 19.85 0.03
CA ASP A 67 -25.42 19.21 0.94
C ASP A 67 -26.36 18.08 0.43
N LYS A 68 -26.08 16.83 0.84
CA LYS A 68 -26.95 16.00 1.72
C LYS A 68 -26.42 14.56 1.91
N SER A 69 -25.99 14.28 3.14
CA SER A 69 -26.04 13.00 3.86
C SER A 69 -25.68 11.70 3.10
N LYS A 70 -24.39 11.47 2.88
CA LYS A 70 -23.74 10.23 3.32
C LYS A 70 -22.40 10.64 3.92
N GLN A 71 -22.22 10.42 5.21
CA GLN A 71 -20.86 10.43 5.79
C GLN A 71 -20.00 9.60 4.82
N PRO A 72 -18.82 10.07 4.37
CA PRO A 72 -17.92 9.19 3.64
C PRO A 72 -17.71 8.00 4.57
N GLU A 73 -18.21 6.83 4.17
CA GLU A 73 -17.88 5.60 4.87
C GLU A 73 -16.37 5.60 5.00
N ILE A 74 -15.85 5.54 6.23
CA ILE A 74 -14.41 5.53 6.48
C ILE A 74 -13.94 4.14 6.03
N LEU A 75 -13.79 3.99 4.73
CA LEU A 75 -13.37 2.75 4.11
C LEU A 75 -11.85 2.71 4.24
N ASN A 76 -11.37 1.92 5.21
CA ASN A 76 -9.99 1.47 5.22
C ASN A 76 -9.64 0.82 3.86
N ALA A 77 -8.38 0.86 3.45
CA ALA A 77 -7.85 0.16 2.28
C ALA A 77 -8.31 -1.31 2.21
N PHE A 78 -8.46 -2.00 3.35
CA PHE A 78 -9.00 -3.37 3.38
C PHE A 78 -10.44 -3.48 2.88
N HIS A 79 -11.30 -2.50 3.18
CA HIS A 79 -12.66 -2.49 2.64
C HIS A 79 -12.65 -2.32 1.12
N ILE A 80 -11.81 -1.42 0.59
CA ILE A 80 -11.70 -1.18 -0.85
C ILE A 80 -11.21 -2.46 -1.57
N ILE A 81 -10.27 -3.16 -0.94
CA ILE A 81 -9.69 -4.40 -1.43
C ILE A 81 -10.72 -5.54 -1.44
N SER A 82 -11.50 -5.70 -0.35
CA SER A 82 -12.56 -6.73 -0.26
C SER A 82 -13.69 -6.57 -1.27
N LEU A 83 -13.90 -5.38 -1.82
CA LEU A 83 -14.92 -5.12 -2.85
C LEU A 83 -14.52 -5.62 -4.25
N SER A 84 -13.28 -6.10 -4.44
CA SER A 84 -12.82 -6.64 -5.71
C SER A 84 -13.25 -8.11 -5.87
N GLU A 85 -13.84 -8.45 -7.02
CA GLU A 85 -14.34 -9.79 -7.33
C GLU A 85 -13.20 -10.83 -7.23
N GLY A 86 -13.34 -11.78 -6.30
CA GLY A 86 -12.33 -12.83 -6.04
C GLY A 86 -11.26 -12.48 -4.99
N PHE A 87 -11.39 -11.37 -4.26
CA PHE A 87 -10.44 -10.96 -3.23
C PHE A 87 -11.14 -10.49 -1.94
N ASP A 88 -12.19 -11.20 -1.53
CA ASP A 88 -12.89 -10.93 -0.27
C ASP A 88 -12.00 -11.26 0.93
N LEU A 89 -11.53 -10.22 1.62
CA LEU A 89 -10.73 -10.35 2.84
C LEU A 89 -11.58 -10.32 4.12
N SER A 90 -12.90 -10.22 4.03
CA SER A 90 -13.79 -10.18 5.19
C SER A 90 -13.56 -11.33 6.19
N PRO A 91 -13.27 -12.58 5.75
CA PRO A 91 -12.91 -13.68 6.67
C PRO A 91 -11.58 -13.47 7.42
N LEU A 92 -10.65 -12.67 6.89
CA LEU A 92 -9.36 -12.38 7.54
C LEU A 92 -9.51 -11.39 8.70
N PHE A 93 -10.60 -10.63 8.74
CA PHE A 93 -10.84 -9.56 9.70
C PHE A 93 -12.09 -9.82 10.55
N GLU A 94 -12.36 -11.07 10.93
CA GLU A 94 -13.43 -11.36 11.89
C GLU A 94 -13.20 -10.59 13.21
N GLU A 95 -13.97 -9.52 13.37
CA GLU A 95 -14.05 -8.63 14.54
C GLU A 95 -14.79 -9.32 15.71
N LYS A 96 -14.66 -10.64 15.85
CA LYS A 96 -15.08 -11.32 17.08
C LYS A 96 -13.92 -11.22 18.04
N LYS A 97 -14.03 -10.28 18.99
CA LYS A 97 -13.23 -10.12 20.21
C LYS A 97 -12.43 -11.38 20.58
N ARG A 98 -11.25 -11.58 19.97
CA ARG A 98 -10.23 -12.49 20.47
C ARG A 98 -9.38 -11.64 21.40
N GLU A 99 -9.62 -11.86 22.68
CA GLU A 99 -8.97 -11.17 23.78
C GLU A 99 -7.45 -11.26 23.62
N GLU A 100 -6.79 -10.10 23.56
CA GLU A 100 -5.45 -9.82 24.06
C GLU A 100 -4.27 -10.75 23.66
N LYS A 101 -4.33 -11.43 22.52
CA LYS A 101 -3.13 -12.04 21.91
C LYS A 101 -2.84 -11.41 20.56
N GLU A 102 -1.65 -10.81 20.42
CA GLU A 102 -1.09 -10.41 19.12
C GLU A 102 -0.89 -11.68 18.25
N GLU A 103 -1.95 -12.14 17.59
CA GLU A 103 -1.87 -13.23 16.62
C GLU A 103 -1.12 -12.75 15.37
N LEU A 104 0.11 -13.20 15.18
CA LEU A 104 0.86 -13.00 13.93
C LEU A 104 0.25 -13.88 12.83
N ARG A 105 -0.32 -13.24 11.79
CA ARG A 105 -0.91 -13.93 10.62
C ARG A 105 0.06 -13.90 9.44
N PHE A 106 0.15 -15.02 8.72
CA PHE A 106 0.96 -15.13 7.50
C PHE A 106 0.27 -16.03 6.46
N ALA A 107 0.62 -15.85 5.18
CA ALA A 107 0.11 -16.66 4.08
C ALA A 107 1.20 -17.62 3.56
N THR A 108 0.79 -18.81 3.11
CA THR A 108 1.69 -19.84 2.60
C THR A 108 1.05 -20.60 1.44
N THR A 109 1.84 -20.98 0.44
CA THR A 109 1.42 -21.86 -0.65
C THR A 109 1.66 -23.34 -0.34
N ARG A 110 2.17 -23.65 0.85
CA ARG A 110 2.49 -25.00 1.30
C ARG A 110 1.38 -25.53 2.22
N PRO A 111 1.12 -26.85 2.24
CA PRO A 111 0.20 -27.44 3.20
C PRO A 111 0.59 -27.10 4.65
N ALA A 112 -0.39 -27.03 5.55
CA ALA A 112 -0.18 -26.71 6.97
C ALA A 112 0.88 -27.62 7.61
N SER A 113 0.87 -28.92 7.30
CA SER A 113 1.86 -29.89 7.80
C SER A 113 3.30 -29.52 7.46
N SER A 114 3.56 -29.00 6.26
CA SER A 114 4.89 -28.57 5.84
C SER A 114 5.34 -27.29 6.54
N VAL A 115 4.40 -26.40 6.87
CA VAL A 115 4.68 -25.16 7.60
C VAL A 115 5.00 -25.46 9.06
N ILE A 116 4.19 -26.31 9.70
CA ILE A 116 4.40 -26.75 11.08
C ILE A 116 5.75 -27.45 11.22
N SER A 117 6.06 -28.40 10.34
CA SER A 117 7.34 -29.12 10.37
C SER A 117 8.54 -28.17 10.23
N ARG A 118 8.47 -27.14 9.38
CA ARG A 118 9.53 -26.12 9.26
C ARG A 118 9.62 -25.21 10.48
N LEU A 119 8.48 -24.90 11.10
CA LEU A 119 8.45 -24.08 12.30
C LEU A 119 9.09 -24.83 13.48
N GLU A 120 8.79 -26.12 13.63
CA GLU A 120 9.40 -27.01 14.63
C GLU A 120 10.93 -27.11 14.44
N GLU A 121 11.40 -27.25 13.20
CA GLU A 121 12.84 -27.28 12.86
C GLU A 121 13.54 -25.95 13.19
N ALA A 122 12.94 -24.82 12.83
CA ALA A 122 13.52 -23.48 13.06
C ALA A 122 13.46 -23.05 14.53
N GLY A 123 12.49 -23.55 15.29
CA GLY A 123 12.21 -23.19 16.68
C GLY A 123 13.08 -23.89 17.73
N GLY A 124 13.97 -24.81 17.33
CA GLY A 124 15.00 -25.36 18.21
C GLY A 124 14.49 -26.01 19.50
N GLY A 125 13.38 -26.77 19.45
CA GLY A 125 12.88 -27.56 20.58
C GLY A 125 11.83 -26.87 21.46
N GLY A 126 11.23 -25.75 21.03
CA GLY A 126 10.03 -25.20 21.67
C GLY A 126 8.81 -26.12 21.52
N GLU A 127 8.00 -26.24 22.57
CA GLU A 127 6.81 -27.09 22.60
C GLU A 127 5.67 -26.47 21.77
N VAL A 128 5.40 -27.04 20.59
CA VAL A 128 4.31 -26.60 19.71
C VAL A 128 3.02 -27.29 20.15
N HIS A 129 2.17 -26.56 20.87
CA HIS A 129 0.83 -27.01 21.21
C HIS A 129 -0.08 -26.85 19.98
N ARG A 130 -0.67 -27.98 19.54
CA ARG A 130 -1.68 -27.99 18.49
C ARG A 130 -3.04 -27.78 19.14
N GLU A 131 -3.66 -26.63 18.87
CA GLU A 131 -5.10 -26.48 19.09
C GLU A 131 -5.80 -27.05 17.85
N GLU A 132 -6.32 -28.28 17.96
CA GLU A 132 -7.30 -28.82 17.01
C GLU A 132 -8.69 -28.29 17.40
N GLU A 133 -9.42 -27.75 16.42
CA GLU A 133 -10.86 -27.44 16.50
C GLU A 133 -11.68 -28.65 16.05
#